data_AF-A0A944U490-F1
#
_entry.id   AF-A0A944U490-F1
#
_cell.length_a   1.000
_cell.length_b   1.000
_cell.length_c   1.000
_cell.angle_alpha   90.00
_cell.angle_beta   90.00
_cell.angle_gamma   90.00
#
_symmetry.space_group_name_H-M   'P 1'
#
loop_
_entity.id
_entity.type
_entity.pdbx_description
1 polymer ?
#
loop_
_entity_poly.entity_id
_entity_poly.type
_entity_poly.pdbx_seq_one_letter_code
_entity_poly.pdbx_strand_id
1 'polypeptide(L)'
;MKCNQLITPCILALLWVCSLTTNLKADTKRIVLIAGPPSHGVLQHEHKAGCMLIERCLQGVSGVEVDVYTGGWPEAPNALEGADAVVVFCTGGGSHLAIQEGRLAQLRKVMSDGAGFGCLHYGVEVPKDKGGSEFLEWMGGYFETNWSVNPHWTAEFTSFPDHPITNGVQPFAVNDEWYFHMRFPENMKGVTPILSAVAPEKTMERKDGPHSGNPEVRKAVAAGLPQHVAWAYERSNGGRGFGFTGLHNHLNWRNPDFRKVILNAMLWLAKAKVPENGIDCPLSDEQILTNLDQKRGRNPLEILRDARQNQSFISPVKGAK
;
A
#
# COMPACT_ATOMS: atom_id res chain seq x y z
N MET A 1 29.76 -20.25 84.41
CA MET A 1 29.57 -20.46 82.96
C MET A 1 28.10 -20.79 82.72
N LYS A 2 27.26 -19.77 82.46
CA LYS A 2 26.46 -19.55 81.23
C LYS A 2 25.80 -20.84 80.70
N CYS A 3 24.50 -21.11 80.88
CA CYS A 3 23.25 -20.42 80.50
C CYS A 3 22.62 -21.03 79.21
N ASN A 4 21.32 -21.31 79.33
CA ASN A 4 20.26 -21.40 78.31
C ASN A 4 19.88 -22.72 77.61
N GLN A 5 18.66 -23.14 77.99
CA GLN A 5 17.59 -23.73 77.20
C GLN A 5 17.36 -23.03 75.84
N LEU A 6 16.64 -23.70 74.94
CA LEU A 6 15.45 -23.24 74.20
C LEU A 6 15.44 -23.80 72.77
N ILE A 7 14.54 -24.75 72.51
CA ILE A 7 13.26 -24.57 71.80
C ILE A 7 13.50 -24.25 70.31
N THR A 8 13.20 -25.25 69.48
CA THR A 8 12.85 -25.12 68.07
C THR A 8 11.58 -24.28 67.93
N PRO A 9 11.57 -23.27 67.03
CA PRO A 9 10.33 -22.98 66.32
C PRO A 9 10.53 -22.93 64.81
N CYS A 10 9.50 -23.44 64.14
CA CYS A 10 9.19 -23.35 62.73
C CYS A 10 9.47 -21.97 62.11
N ILE A 11 10.12 -21.96 60.94
CA ILE A 11 9.97 -20.87 59.97
C ILE A 11 9.53 -21.51 58.65
N LEU A 12 8.22 -21.50 58.41
CA LEU A 12 7.66 -21.63 57.06
C LEU A 12 8.07 -20.38 56.28
N ALA A 13 8.97 -20.52 55.32
CA ALA A 13 9.19 -19.50 54.32
C ALA A 13 8.12 -19.67 53.23
N LEU A 14 7.06 -18.87 53.28
CA LEU A 14 6.14 -18.67 52.15
C LEU A 14 6.92 -18.00 51.00
N LEU A 15 7.26 -18.77 49.97
CA LEU A 15 7.69 -18.23 48.68
C LEU A 15 6.48 -17.63 47.98
N TRP A 16 6.28 -16.33 48.17
CA TRP A 16 5.33 -15.55 47.39
C TRP A 16 5.93 -15.30 46.01
N VAL A 17 5.70 -16.24 45.08
CA VAL A 17 5.96 -16.01 43.66
C VAL A 17 4.90 -15.04 43.17
N CYS A 18 5.22 -13.75 43.21
CA CYS A 18 4.50 -12.75 42.43
C CYS A 18 4.69 -13.08 40.94
N SER A 19 3.78 -13.86 40.38
CA SER A 19 3.59 -13.91 38.94
C SER A 19 3.13 -12.51 38.50
N LEU A 20 4.08 -11.65 38.15
CA LEU A 20 3.79 -10.48 37.32
C LEU A 20 3.31 -11.03 35.97
N THR A 21 2.01 -11.22 35.84
CA THR A 21 1.39 -11.28 34.53
C THR A 21 1.48 -9.87 33.97
N THR A 22 2.55 -9.57 33.24
CA THR A 22 2.55 -8.45 32.31
C THR A 22 1.42 -8.74 31.33
N ASN A 23 0.28 -8.08 31.52
CA ASN A 23 -0.69 -7.91 30.45
C ASN A 23 0.04 -7.11 29.37
N LEU A 24 0.77 -7.80 28.49
CA LEU A 24 1.06 -7.28 27.16
C LEU A 24 -0.31 -7.10 26.52
N LYS A 25 -0.87 -5.90 26.68
CA LYS A 25 -1.85 -5.40 25.74
C LYS A 25 -1.15 -5.57 24.40
N ALA A 26 -1.65 -6.47 23.55
CA ALA A 26 -1.14 -6.57 22.19
C ALA A 26 -1.14 -5.14 21.63
N ASP A 27 0.02 -4.66 21.23
CA ASP A 27 0.18 -3.31 20.70
C ASP A 27 -0.53 -3.28 19.34
N THR A 28 -1.83 -2.98 19.37
CA THR A 28 -2.71 -2.97 18.20
C THR A 28 -2.14 -1.99 17.19
N LYS A 29 -1.85 -2.47 15.99
CA LYS A 29 -1.30 -1.69 14.90
C LYS A 29 -2.40 -0.92 14.19
N ARG A 30 -2.31 0.41 14.26
CA ARG A 30 -3.31 1.32 13.70
C ARG A 30 -2.94 1.72 12.28
N ILE A 31 -3.79 1.37 11.32
CA ILE A 31 -3.63 1.70 9.90
C ILE A 31 -4.66 2.75 9.53
N VAL A 32 -4.20 3.93 9.12
CA VAL A 32 -5.07 5.00 8.65
C VAL A 32 -5.11 5.01 7.12
N LEU A 33 -6.28 4.78 6.55
CA LEU A 33 -6.54 4.89 5.12
C LEU A 33 -7.27 6.21 4.82
N ILE A 34 -6.73 7.01 3.90
CA ILE A 34 -7.32 8.28 3.48
C ILE A 34 -7.75 8.16 2.02
N ALA A 35 -9.06 8.07 1.80
CA ALA A 35 -9.67 8.06 0.49
C ALA A 35 -10.07 9.49 0.06
N GLY A 36 -9.59 9.90 -1.12
CA GLY A 36 -9.97 11.16 -1.74
C GLY A 36 -11.44 11.19 -2.19
N PRO A 37 -11.94 12.39 -2.57
CA PRO A 37 -13.27 12.51 -3.15
C PRO A 37 -13.37 11.77 -4.50
N PRO A 38 -14.60 11.54 -5.01
CA PRO A 38 -14.84 10.95 -6.32
C PRO A 38 -14.04 11.63 -7.44
N SER A 39 -13.47 10.84 -8.33
CA SER A 39 -12.77 11.29 -9.54
C SER A 39 -12.98 10.32 -10.70
N HIS A 40 -12.71 10.73 -11.95
CA HIS A 40 -12.79 9.86 -13.12
C HIS A 40 -14.18 9.18 -13.32
N GLY A 41 -14.24 8.21 -14.23
CA GLY A 41 -15.45 7.45 -14.55
C GLY A 41 -15.79 6.38 -13.51
N VAL A 42 -16.99 5.82 -13.64
CA VAL A 42 -17.44 4.67 -12.83
C VAL A 42 -16.44 3.50 -12.97
N LEU A 43 -16.06 2.89 -11.84
CA LEU A 43 -15.03 1.83 -11.72
C LEU A 43 -13.60 2.28 -12.03
N GLN A 44 -13.37 3.57 -12.19
CA GLN A 44 -12.05 4.17 -12.32
C GLN A 44 -11.73 4.99 -11.08
N HIS A 45 -10.56 4.80 -10.46
CA HIS A 45 -10.14 5.59 -9.29
C HIS A 45 -11.21 5.59 -8.17
N GLU A 46 -11.71 4.41 -7.81
CA GLU A 46 -12.70 4.22 -6.75
C GLU A 46 -12.02 4.28 -5.37
N HIS A 47 -11.60 5.49 -4.96
CA HIS A 47 -10.81 5.72 -3.75
C HIS A 47 -11.50 5.16 -2.51
N LYS A 48 -12.77 5.53 -2.33
CA LYS A 48 -13.58 5.10 -1.17
C LYS A 48 -13.77 3.59 -1.18
N ALA A 49 -14.26 3.02 -2.27
CA ALA A 49 -14.54 1.59 -2.35
C ALA A 49 -13.27 0.75 -2.14
N GLY A 50 -12.14 1.16 -2.71
CA GLY A 50 -10.85 0.50 -2.52
C GLY A 50 -10.41 0.49 -1.05
N CYS A 51 -10.45 1.64 -0.35
CA CYS A 51 -10.08 1.68 1.07
C CYS A 51 -11.04 0.86 1.95
N MET A 52 -12.35 0.86 1.66
CA MET A 52 -13.32 0.05 2.39
C MET A 52 -13.16 -1.46 2.12
N LEU A 53 -12.68 -1.86 0.94
CA LEU A 53 -12.31 -3.25 0.67
C LEU A 53 -11.06 -3.67 1.46
N ILE A 54 -10.07 -2.79 1.59
CA ILE A 54 -8.89 -3.04 2.42
C ILE A 54 -9.31 -3.23 3.88
N GLU A 55 -10.09 -2.30 4.44
CA GLU A 55 -10.64 -2.41 5.79
C GLU A 55 -11.37 -3.74 5.98
N ARG A 56 -12.33 -4.05 5.10
CA ARG A 56 -13.08 -5.32 5.13
C ARG A 56 -12.17 -6.55 5.17
N CYS A 57 -11.11 -6.55 4.37
CA CYS A 57 -10.19 -7.70 4.29
C CYS A 57 -9.23 -7.81 5.48
N LEU A 58 -9.00 -6.72 6.21
CA LEU A 58 -8.18 -6.71 7.42
C LEU A 58 -9.03 -6.83 8.70
N GLN A 59 -10.36 -6.79 8.60
CA GLN A 59 -11.26 -7.08 9.71
C GLN A 59 -10.96 -8.46 10.29
N GLY A 60 -10.68 -8.51 11.60
CA GLY A 60 -10.39 -9.76 12.32
C GLY A 60 -8.92 -10.19 12.27
N VAL A 61 -8.03 -9.46 11.60
CA VAL A 61 -6.59 -9.66 11.75
C VAL A 61 -6.20 -9.26 13.18
N SER A 62 -5.67 -10.22 13.94
CA SER A 62 -5.33 -10.01 15.36
C SER A 62 -4.29 -8.91 15.53
N GLY A 63 -4.58 -7.95 16.41
CA GLY A 63 -3.67 -6.84 16.71
C GLY A 63 -3.58 -5.80 15.59
N VAL A 64 -4.59 -5.68 14.73
CA VAL A 64 -4.67 -4.65 13.68
C VAL A 64 -6.01 -3.93 13.78
N GLU A 65 -5.96 -2.60 13.69
CA GLU A 65 -7.13 -1.72 13.59
C GLU A 65 -6.97 -0.86 12.34
N VAL A 66 -8.06 -0.68 11.59
CA VAL A 66 -8.05 0.09 10.35
C VAL A 66 -9.08 1.21 10.47
N ASP A 67 -8.61 2.44 10.33
CA ASP A 67 -9.46 3.63 10.24
C ASP A 67 -9.55 4.08 8.79
N VAL A 68 -10.77 4.29 8.28
CA VAL A 68 -11.00 4.80 6.93
C VAL A 68 -11.61 6.18 6.97
N TYR A 69 -10.89 7.17 6.46
CA TYR A 69 -11.40 8.51 6.21
C TYR A 69 -11.78 8.64 4.73
N THR A 70 -13.01 9.06 4.45
CA THR A 70 -13.55 9.13 3.09
C THR A 70 -13.92 10.56 2.71
N GLY A 71 -13.85 10.88 1.41
CA GLY A 71 -14.23 12.19 0.88
C GLY A 71 -13.14 13.25 0.97
N GLY A 72 -11.96 12.93 1.53
CA GLY A 72 -10.87 13.88 1.67
C GLY A 72 -9.97 13.64 2.87
N TRP A 73 -9.17 14.66 3.18
CA TRP A 73 -8.30 14.65 4.36
C TRP A 73 -9.13 14.66 5.65
N PRO A 74 -8.74 13.93 6.71
CA PRO A 74 -9.48 13.93 7.97
C PRO A 74 -9.64 15.34 8.55
N GLU A 75 -10.85 15.69 9.02
CA GLU A 75 -11.12 16.98 9.67
C GLU A 75 -10.60 17.03 11.11
N ALA A 76 -10.59 15.89 11.80
CA ALA A 76 -10.13 15.81 13.18
C ALA A 76 -8.60 16.07 13.24
N PRO A 77 -8.13 17.04 14.06
CA PRO A 77 -6.73 17.46 14.08
C PRO A 77 -5.76 16.39 14.57
N ASN A 78 -6.26 15.40 15.32
CA ASN A 78 -5.52 14.27 15.86
C ASN A 78 -5.80 12.96 15.10
N ALA A 79 -6.44 13.01 13.92
CA ALA A 79 -6.81 11.81 13.17
C ALA A 79 -5.63 10.86 12.88
N LEU A 80 -4.42 11.40 12.73
CA LEU A 80 -3.21 10.63 12.43
C LEU A 80 -2.34 10.31 13.66
N GLU A 81 -2.73 10.78 14.85
CA GLU A 81 -1.95 10.58 16.07
C GLU A 81 -1.88 9.09 16.42
N GLY A 82 -0.68 8.60 16.70
CA GLY A 82 -0.45 7.18 17.02
C GLY A 82 -0.70 6.21 15.86
N ALA A 83 -0.82 6.67 14.62
CA ALA A 83 -0.91 5.77 13.47
C ALA A 83 0.42 5.02 13.28
N ASP A 84 0.39 3.69 13.13
CA ASP A 84 1.55 2.89 12.72
C ASP A 84 1.74 2.92 11.21
N ALA A 85 0.69 3.22 10.44
CA ALA A 85 0.76 3.45 9.01
C ALA A 85 -0.28 4.47 8.53
N VAL A 86 0.09 5.30 7.56
CA VAL A 86 -0.82 6.20 6.84
C VAL A 86 -0.74 5.90 5.34
N VAL A 87 -1.88 5.57 4.74
CA VAL A 87 -1.97 5.26 3.31
C VAL A 87 -2.97 6.19 2.63
N VAL A 88 -2.56 6.81 1.53
CA VAL A 88 -3.37 7.78 0.78
C VAL A 88 -3.75 7.22 -0.58
N PHE A 89 -5.05 7.18 -0.87
CA PHE A 89 -5.59 6.83 -2.18
C PHE A 89 -6.45 7.98 -2.68
N CYS A 90 -5.91 8.80 -3.59
CA CYS A 90 -6.56 10.03 -4.05
C CYS A 90 -6.09 10.46 -5.44
N THR A 91 -6.69 11.52 -5.97
CA THR A 91 -6.17 12.25 -7.14
C THR A 91 -4.77 12.79 -6.84
N GLY A 92 -3.80 12.49 -7.69
CA GLY A 92 -2.41 12.91 -7.54
C GLY A 92 -2.11 14.32 -8.06
N GLY A 93 -0.82 14.53 -8.36
CA GLY A 93 -0.30 15.78 -8.89
C GLY A 93 -0.53 16.94 -7.92
N GLY A 94 -0.81 18.14 -8.46
CA GLY A 94 -1.05 19.34 -7.64
C GLY A 94 -2.25 19.24 -6.68
N SER A 95 -3.17 18.31 -6.96
CA SER A 95 -4.37 18.05 -6.15
C SER A 95 -4.17 16.99 -5.07
N HIS A 96 -2.97 16.40 -4.96
CA HIS A 96 -2.69 15.36 -3.97
C HIS A 96 -3.03 15.81 -2.55
N LEU A 97 -3.79 15.00 -1.80
CA LEU A 97 -4.30 15.41 -0.50
C LEU A 97 -3.20 15.75 0.51
N ALA A 98 -2.12 14.98 0.55
CA ALA A 98 -1.00 15.16 1.48
C ALA A 98 -0.23 16.47 1.31
N ILE A 99 -0.24 17.07 0.11
CA ILE A 99 0.54 18.29 -0.20
C ILE A 99 -0.28 19.58 -0.08
N GLN A 100 -1.55 19.47 0.33
CA GLN A 100 -2.35 20.66 0.61
C GLN A 100 -1.93 21.28 1.96
N GLU A 101 -2.34 22.53 2.16
CA GLU A 101 -1.83 23.40 3.22
C GLU A 101 -1.73 22.72 4.61
N GLY A 102 -0.54 22.79 5.21
CA GLY A 102 -0.27 22.24 6.55
C GLY A 102 -0.15 20.72 6.66
N ARG A 103 -0.56 19.94 5.65
CA ARG A 103 -0.69 18.48 5.77
C ARG A 103 0.64 17.72 5.70
N LEU A 104 1.64 18.23 4.97
CA LEU A 104 3.01 17.70 5.04
C LEU A 104 3.60 17.86 6.45
N ALA A 105 3.31 18.96 7.14
CA ALA A 105 3.76 19.15 8.51
C ALA A 105 3.05 18.20 9.50
N GLN A 106 1.77 17.89 9.28
CA GLN A 106 1.04 16.88 10.05
C GLN A 106 1.65 15.49 9.84
N LEU A 107 1.85 15.09 8.58
CA LEU A 107 2.48 13.82 8.24
C LEU A 107 3.90 13.71 8.81
N ARG A 108 4.70 14.78 8.74
CA ARG A 108 6.07 14.78 9.25
C ARG A 108 6.16 14.38 10.73
N LYS A 109 5.20 14.77 11.56
CA LYS A 109 5.13 14.35 12.98
C LYS A 109 4.95 12.83 13.10
N VAL A 110 4.00 12.29 12.35
CA VAL A 110 3.70 10.85 12.34
C VAL A 110 4.88 10.05 11.75
N MET A 111 5.55 10.62 10.75
CA MET A 111 6.75 10.03 10.14
C MET A 111 7.96 10.02 11.06
N SER A 112 8.12 11.04 11.92
CA SER A 112 9.20 11.08 12.91
C SER A 112 9.03 10.02 14.02
N ASP A 113 7.79 9.62 14.29
CA ASP A 113 7.47 8.53 15.22
C ASP A 113 7.68 7.14 14.58
N GLY A 114 8.08 7.10 13.31
CA GLY A 114 8.42 5.87 12.59
C GLY A 114 7.22 5.16 11.96
N ALA A 115 6.07 5.80 11.85
CA ALA A 115 4.89 5.27 11.17
C ALA A 115 5.15 5.03 9.68
N GLY A 116 4.61 3.97 9.09
CA GLY A 116 4.68 3.73 7.65
C GLY A 116 3.93 4.77 6.81
N PHE A 117 4.38 5.02 5.58
CA PHE A 117 3.68 5.87 4.61
C PHE A 117 3.52 5.17 3.26
N GLY A 118 2.33 5.24 2.68
CA GLY A 118 2.15 4.74 1.33
C GLY A 118 1.10 5.48 0.52
N CYS A 119 1.21 5.33 -0.79
CA CYS A 119 0.23 5.86 -1.72
C CYS A 119 -0.18 4.82 -2.75
N LEU A 120 -1.45 4.89 -3.13
CA LEU A 120 -2.06 4.00 -4.11
C LEU A 120 -2.43 4.77 -5.39
N HIS A 121 -2.14 4.13 -6.52
CA HIS A 121 -2.42 4.60 -7.87
C HIS A 121 -1.93 6.03 -8.13
N TYR A 122 -2.81 6.91 -8.61
CA TYR A 122 -2.52 8.33 -8.85
C TYR A 122 -2.00 9.05 -7.61
N GLY A 123 -2.27 8.55 -6.40
CA GLY A 123 -1.68 9.05 -5.17
C GLY A 123 -0.15 9.01 -5.17
N VAL A 124 0.51 8.20 -6.00
CA VAL A 124 1.98 8.19 -6.09
C VAL A 124 2.57 9.41 -6.82
N GLU A 125 1.75 10.24 -7.46
CA GLU A 125 2.18 11.45 -8.16
C GLU A 125 2.08 12.69 -7.29
N VAL A 126 3.17 13.45 -7.23
CA VAL A 126 3.24 14.80 -6.66
C VAL A 126 4.14 15.68 -7.54
N PRO A 127 3.94 17.01 -7.57
CA PRO A 127 4.88 17.90 -8.23
C PRO A 127 6.25 17.78 -7.56
N LYS A 128 7.32 17.74 -8.37
CA LYS A 128 8.71 17.64 -7.89
C LYS A 128 9.01 18.66 -6.78
N ASP A 129 8.63 19.92 -7.01
CA ASP A 129 8.92 21.03 -6.10
C ASP A 129 7.89 21.17 -4.97
N LYS A 130 6.93 20.24 -4.87
CA LYS A 130 5.88 20.25 -3.84
C LYS A 130 5.54 18.82 -3.40
N GLY A 131 6.31 18.30 -2.44
CA GLY A 131 6.12 16.97 -1.86
C GLY A 131 7.04 15.89 -2.45
N GLY A 132 7.74 16.14 -3.56
CA GLY A 132 8.67 15.17 -4.15
C GLY A 132 9.78 14.74 -3.19
N SER A 133 10.37 15.68 -2.45
CA SER A 133 11.36 15.40 -1.40
C SER A 133 10.78 14.52 -0.30
N GLU A 134 9.60 14.86 0.22
CA GLU A 134 8.92 14.11 1.27
C GLU A 134 8.52 12.71 0.80
N PHE A 135 8.09 12.53 -0.45
CA PHE A 135 7.70 11.23 -0.97
C PHE A 135 8.92 10.33 -1.22
N LEU A 136 10.05 10.89 -1.67
CA LEU A 136 11.31 10.15 -1.68
C LEU A 136 11.73 9.75 -0.28
N GLU A 137 11.61 10.66 0.69
CA GLU A 137 12.00 10.41 2.08
C GLU A 137 11.08 9.41 2.78
N TRP A 138 9.77 9.40 2.51
CA TRP A 138 8.78 8.63 3.27
C TRP A 138 8.33 7.36 2.54
N MET A 139 8.03 7.46 1.24
CA MET A 139 7.54 6.36 0.40
C MET A 139 8.68 5.66 -0.35
N GLY A 140 9.84 6.30 -0.50
CA GLY A 140 10.99 5.76 -1.21
C GLY A 140 10.88 5.84 -2.72
N GLY A 141 9.91 6.57 -3.25
CA GLY A 141 9.74 6.81 -4.68
C GLY A 141 8.47 7.59 -4.98
N TYR A 142 8.36 8.17 -6.16
CA TYR A 142 7.14 8.85 -6.64
C TYR A 142 7.13 8.98 -8.16
N PHE A 143 5.95 9.25 -8.72
CA PHE A 143 5.81 9.67 -10.11
C PHE A 143 6.22 11.13 -10.24
N GLU A 144 7.22 11.41 -11.07
CA GLU A 144 7.66 12.77 -11.40
C GLU A 144 7.21 13.13 -12.81
N THR A 145 6.46 14.22 -12.96
CA THR A 145 6.04 14.74 -14.25
C THR A 145 7.25 15.03 -15.16
N ASN A 146 7.15 14.67 -16.44
CA ASN A 146 8.22 14.68 -17.46
C ASN A 146 9.32 13.63 -17.26
N TRP A 147 9.28 12.82 -16.20
CA TRP A 147 10.19 11.69 -15.99
C TRP A 147 9.46 10.34 -16.07
N SER A 148 8.35 10.23 -15.36
CA SER A 148 7.52 9.03 -15.26
C SER A 148 6.40 9.03 -16.31
N VAL A 149 5.80 7.86 -16.54
CA VAL A 149 4.77 7.64 -17.56
C VAL A 149 3.62 6.79 -17.03
N ASN A 150 2.41 6.98 -17.56
CA ASN A 150 1.18 6.29 -17.12
C ASN A 150 0.35 5.65 -18.27
N PRO A 151 0.92 4.75 -19.09
CA PRO A 151 0.15 4.08 -20.13
C PRO A 151 -0.78 3.00 -19.55
N HIS A 152 -1.81 2.61 -20.31
CA HIS A 152 -2.59 1.40 -20.04
C HIS A 152 -1.95 0.18 -20.72
N TRP A 153 -1.64 -0.86 -19.95
CA TRP A 153 -1.06 -2.10 -20.46
C TRP A 153 -1.32 -3.27 -19.52
N THR A 154 -1.12 -4.48 -20.03
CA THR A 154 -1.18 -5.70 -19.22
C THR A 154 0.22 -5.99 -18.69
N ALA A 155 0.40 -5.86 -17.37
CA ALA A 155 1.63 -6.24 -16.70
C ALA A 155 1.55 -7.70 -16.26
N GLU A 156 2.59 -8.48 -16.56
CA GLU A 156 2.73 -9.87 -16.13
C GLU A 156 3.78 -9.95 -15.02
N PHE A 157 3.39 -10.46 -13.85
CA PHE A 157 4.26 -10.63 -12.68
C PHE A 157 4.53 -12.12 -12.48
N THR A 158 5.74 -12.55 -12.81
CA THR A 158 6.14 -13.97 -12.80
C THR A 158 7.22 -14.30 -11.78
N SER A 159 7.82 -13.28 -11.16
CA SER A 159 8.83 -13.42 -10.11
C SER A 159 8.62 -12.35 -9.03
N PHE A 160 8.98 -12.70 -7.81
CA PHE A 160 8.78 -11.86 -6.63
C PHE A 160 10.03 -11.90 -5.74
N PRO A 161 10.41 -10.80 -5.07
CA PRO A 161 11.47 -10.84 -4.06
C PRO A 161 11.08 -11.72 -2.88
N ASP A 162 12.09 -12.17 -2.11
CA ASP A 162 11.89 -12.65 -0.75
C ASP A 162 11.57 -11.45 0.17
N HIS A 163 10.28 -11.16 0.34
CA HIS A 163 9.81 -10.02 1.11
C HIS A 163 8.43 -10.32 1.72
N PRO A 164 8.11 -9.86 2.94
CA PRO A 164 6.81 -10.15 3.55
C PRO A 164 5.61 -9.75 2.70
N ILE A 165 5.72 -8.68 1.90
CA ILE A 165 4.65 -8.23 1.00
C ILE A 165 4.26 -9.30 -0.03
N THR A 166 5.22 -10.13 -0.47
CA THR A 166 5.02 -11.14 -1.52
C THR A 166 4.69 -12.53 -0.95
N ASN A 167 4.53 -12.66 0.37
CA ASN A 167 4.09 -13.90 1.02
C ASN A 167 2.80 -14.44 0.38
N GLY A 168 2.88 -15.68 -0.12
CA GLY A 168 1.77 -16.40 -0.74
C GLY A 168 1.22 -15.81 -2.04
N VAL A 169 1.87 -14.80 -2.62
CA VAL A 169 1.51 -14.23 -3.93
C VAL A 169 1.93 -15.21 -5.04
N GLN A 170 1.01 -15.57 -5.92
CA GLN A 170 1.26 -16.41 -7.09
C GLN A 170 1.41 -15.55 -8.36
N PRO A 171 2.05 -16.06 -9.43
CA PRO A 171 2.16 -15.35 -10.69
C PRO A 171 0.80 -14.92 -11.28
N PHE A 172 0.67 -13.64 -11.64
CA PHE A 172 -0.57 -13.08 -12.15
C PHE A 172 -0.31 -11.99 -13.21
N ALA A 173 -1.31 -11.74 -14.05
CA ALA A 173 -1.31 -10.64 -15.00
C ALA A 173 -2.60 -9.82 -14.91
N VAL A 174 -2.47 -8.50 -15.01
CA VAL A 174 -3.58 -7.55 -14.88
C VAL A 174 -3.41 -6.40 -15.85
N ASN A 175 -4.48 -6.06 -16.56
CA ASN A 175 -4.57 -4.82 -17.34
C ASN A 175 -4.97 -3.64 -16.43
N ASP A 176 -4.13 -2.61 -16.41
CA ASP A 176 -4.35 -1.40 -15.60
C ASP A 176 -3.65 -0.20 -16.23
N GLU A 177 -3.85 0.99 -15.68
CA GLU A 177 -2.99 2.15 -15.93
C GLU A 177 -1.75 2.05 -15.02
N TRP A 178 -0.78 1.22 -15.41
CA TRP A 178 0.42 1.00 -14.61
C TRP A 178 1.46 2.08 -14.87
N TYR A 179 1.87 2.78 -13.82
CA TYR A 179 2.83 3.87 -13.93
C TYR A 179 4.23 3.32 -13.78
N PHE A 180 5.18 3.83 -14.55
CA PHE A 180 6.56 3.41 -14.44
C PHE A 180 7.57 4.51 -14.74
N HIS A 181 8.86 4.14 -14.65
CA HIS A 181 9.98 5.06 -14.67
C HIS A 181 9.85 6.07 -13.51
N MET A 182 9.64 5.54 -12.29
CA MET A 182 9.50 6.34 -11.07
C MET A 182 10.81 7.06 -10.74
N ARG A 183 10.72 8.14 -9.95
CA ARG A 183 11.87 8.65 -9.22
C ARG A 183 12.06 7.83 -7.95
N PHE A 184 13.29 7.38 -7.74
CA PHE A 184 13.73 6.66 -6.55
C PHE A 184 14.94 7.39 -5.93
N PRO A 185 15.27 7.12 -4.67
CA PRO A 185 16.57 7.45 -4.10
C PRO A 185 17.71 6.95 -5.00
N GLU A 186 18.86 7.61 -4.90
CA GLU A 186 20.04 7.25 -5.68
C GLU A 186 20.37 5.76 -5.52
N ASN A 187 20.62 5.09 -6.65
CA ASN A 187 20.86 3.64 -6.73
C ASN A 187 19.76 2.79 -6.08
N MET A 188 18.53 3.31 -5.96
CA MET A 188 17.41 2.66 -5.28
C MET A 188 17.74 2.26 -3.83
N LYS A 189 18.61 3.02 -3.16
CA LYS A 189 19.05 2.70 -1.80
C LYS A 189 17.84 2.58 -0.86
N GLY A 190 17.71 1.43 -0.21
CA GLY A 190 16.61 1.11 0.72
C GLY A 190 15.30 0.70 0.04
N VAL A 191 15.23 0.71 -1.29
CA VAL A 191 14.05 0.34 -2.07
C VAL A 191 14.14 -1.12 -2.52
N THR A 192 13.09 -1.87 -2.27
CA THR A 192 12.90 -3.24 -2.78
C THR A 192 11.76 -3.24 -3.79
N PRO A 193 12.01 -3.53 -5.08
CA PRO A 193 10.94 -3.72 -6.05
C PRO A 193 10.04 -4.90 -5.66
N ILE A 194 8.75 -4.65 -5.49
CA ILE A 194 7.77 -5.68 -5.12
C ILE A 194 7.12 -6.27 -6.37
N LEU A 195 6.69 -5.42 -7.29
CA LEU A 195 6.13 -5.81 -8.58
C LEU A 195 6.94 -5.13 -9.68
N SER A 196 7.49 -5.95 -10.58
CA SER A 196 8.22 -5.49 -11.77
C SER A 196 7.75 -6.24 -13.00
N ALA A 197 7.59 -5.54 -14.12
CA ALA A 197 7.23 -6.13 -15.39
C ALA A 197 7.93 -5.39 -16.55
N VAL A 198 8.14 -6.06 -17.67
CA VAL A 198 8.70 -5.43 -18.87
C VAL A 198 7.56 -4.77 -19.64
N ALA A 199 7.57 -3.45 -19.73
CA ALA A 199 6.57 -2.71 -20.48
C ALA A 199 6.76 -2.94 -22.00
N PRO A 200 5.70 -3.23 -22.77
CA PRO A 200 5.83 -3.43 -24.20
C PRO A 200 6.09 -2.10 -24.92
N GLU A 201 6.75 -2.14 -26.09
CA GLU A 201 7.11 -0.94 -26.87
C GLU A 201 5.91 -0.03 -27.16
N LYS A 202 4.71 -0.60 -27.37
CA LYS A 202 3.47 0.15 -27.60
C LYS A 202 3.13 1.17 -26.51
N THR A 203 3.64 0.97 -25.30
CA THR A 203 3.48 1.94 -24.20
C THR A 203 4.09 3.30 -24.51
N MET A 204 5.07 3.33 -25.42
CA MET A 204 5.84 4.51 -25.83
C MET A 204 5.39 5.08 -27.19
N GLU A 205 4.25 4.69 -27.75
CA GLU A 205 3.80 5.22 -29.06
C GLU A 205 3.42 6.70 -29.03
N ARG A 206 2.96 7.21 -27.88
CA ARG A 206 2.63 8.63 -27.71
C ARG A 206 3.89 9.48 -27.82
N LYS A 207 3.77 10.73 -28.26
CA LYS A 207 4.87 11.71 -28.26
C LYS A 207 5.34 12.02 -26.84
N ASP A 208 6.56 12.54 -26.71
CA ASP A 208 7.08 13.03 -25.43
C ASP A 208 6.17 14.07 -24.81
N GLY A 209 6.07 14.02 -23.49
CA GLY A 209 5.17 14.89 -22.75
C GLY A 209 5.10 14.54 -21.27
N PRO A 210 4.32 15.33 -20.50
CA PRO A 210 4.30 15.30 -19.03
C PRO A 210 4.08 13.92 -18.41
N HIS A 211 3.29 13.06 -19.07
CA HIS A 211 2.97 11.70 -18.61
C HIS A 211 3.14 10.62 -19.69
N SER A 212 3.66 10.99 -20.87
CA SER A 212 3.63 10.16 -22.08
C SER A 212 4.99 9.68 -22.58
N GLY A 213 6.08 10.30 -22.17
CA GLY A 213 7.43 9.83 -22.49
C GLY A 213 8.49 10.92 -22.49
N ASN A 214 9.74 10.46 -22.50
CA ASN A 214 10.97 11.23 -22.69
C ASN A 214 12.06 10.27 -23.25
N PRO A 215 13.22 10.78 -23.70
CA PRO A 215 14.27 9.93 -24.26
C PRO A 215 14.77 8.81 -23.32
N GLU A 216 14.81 9.06 -22.01
CA GLU A 216 15.33 8.09 -21.02
C GLU A 216 14.39 6.90 -20.85
N VAL A 217 13.09 7.15 -20.63
CA VAL A 217 12.12 6.06 -20.48
C VAL A 217 11.97 5.24 -21.77
N ARG A 218 12.05 5.89 -22.94
CA ARG A 218 12.04 5.19 -24.23
C ARG A 218 13.22 4.25 -24.37
N LYS A 219 14.41 4.71 -24.00
CA LYS A 219 15.63 3.88 -24.01
C LYS A 219 15.50 2.71 -23.04
N ALA A 220 14.93 2.94 -21.85
CA ALA A 220 14.70 1.88 -20.87
C ALA A 220 13.72 0.80 -21.39
N VAL A 221 12.60 1.22 -21.99
CA VAL A 221 11.61 0.30 -22.59
C VAL A 221 12.21 -0.46 -23.78
N ALA A 222 12.90 0.23 -24.70
CA ALA A 222 13.55 -0.41 -25.85
C ALA A 222 14.65 -1.41 -25.45
N ALA A 223 15.31 -1.18 -24.32
CA ALA A 223 16.29 -2.10 -23.75
C ALA A 223 15.65 -3.27 -22.95
N GLY A 224 14.31 -3.32 -22.86
CA GLY A 224 13.59 -4.36 -22.11
C GLY A 224 13.83 -4.30 -20.60
N LEU A 225 14.19 -3.12 -20.05
CA LEU A 225 14.45 -3.00 -18.63
C LEU A 225 13.15 -3.20 -17.83
N PRO A 226 13.17 -4.04 -16.77
CA PRO A 226 12.03 -4.18 -15.88
C PRO A 226 11.60 -2.83 -15.30
N GLN A 227 10.30 -2.59 -15.31
CA GLN A 227 9.68 -1.40 -14.77
C GLN A 227 9.05 -1.71 -13.41
N HIS A 228 9.42 -0.95 -12.39
CA HIS A 228 8.97 -1.15 -11.02
C HIS A 228 7.65 -0.41 -10.78
N VAL A 229 6.57 -1.17 -10.61
CA VAL A 229 5.19 -0.65 -10.51
C VAL A 229 4.59 -0.78 -9.10
N ALA A 230 5.28 -1.51 -8.21
CA ALA A 230 5.10 -1.45 -6.77
C ALA A 230 6.44 -1.65 -6.07
N TRP A 231 6.66 -0.96 -4.95
CA TRP A 231 7.93 -1.01 -4.22
C TRP A 231 7.72 -0.85 -2.71
N ALA A 232 8.65 -1.42 -1.95
CA ALA A 232 8.80 -1.24 -0.52
C ALA A 232 10.03 -0.38 -0.25
N TYR A 233 10.00 0.40 0.82
CA TYR A 233 11.12 1.25 1.24
C TYR A 233 11.33 1.19 2.74
N GLU A 234 12.58 0.97 3.18
CA GLU A 234 12.93 0.97 4.59
C GLU A 234 13.76 2.20 4.93
N ARG A 235 13.24 3.01 5.88
CA ARG A 235 13.89 4.23 6.34
C ARG A 235 14.88 3.91 7.47
N SER A 236 15.93 4.71 7.58
CA SER A 236 16.94 4.57 8.62
C SER A 236 16.39 4.70 10.05
N ASN A 237 15.26 5.40 10.24
CA ASN A 237 14.55 5.51 11.52
C ASN A 237 13.62 4.32 11.81
N GLY A 238 13.65 3.27 10.98
CA GLY A 238 12.79 2.09 11.11
C GLY A 238 11.37 2.27 10.59
N GLY A 239 11.03 3.44 10.03
CA GLY A 239 9.78 3.64 9.30
C GLY A 239 9.78 2.95 7.94
N ARG A 240 8.59 2.68 7.39
CA ARG A 240 8.42 1.94 6.13
C ARG A 240 7.69 2.79 5.08
N GLY A 241 7.95 2.53 3.81
CA GLY A 241 7.37 3.22 2.65
C GLY A 241 6.82 2.23 1.64
N PHE A 242 5.69 2.52 1.00
CA PHE A 242 5.13 1.65 -0.04
C PHE A 242 4.42 2.46 -1.12
N GLY A 243 4.81 2.26 -2.37
CA GLY A 243 4.08 2.79 -3.52
C GLY A 243 3.51 1.65 -4.35
N PHE A 244 2.28 1.83 -4.84
CA PHE A 244 1.60 0.89 -5.73
C PHE A 244 0.89 1.67 -6.82
N THR A 245 1.24 1.44 -8.08
CA THR A 245 0.76 2.29 -9.19
C THR A 245 -0.51 1.79 -9.86
N GLY A 246 -0.94 0.54 -9.59
CA GLY A 246 -2.22 0.01 -10.08
C GLY A 246 -3.41 0.55 -9.29
N LEU A 247 -4.62 0.07 -9.59
CA LEU A 247 -5.94 0.56 -9.11
C LEU A 247 -6.53 1.72 -9.92
N HIS A 248 -6.17 1.86 -11.21
CA HIS A 248 -7.04 2.62 -12.11
C HIS A 248 -8.37 1.87 -12.24
N ASN A 249 -8.31 0.59 -12.61
CA ASN A 249 -9.49 -0.25 -12.78
C ASN A 249 -9.88 -0.97 -11.47
N HIS A 250 -11.01 -0.57 -10.88
CA HIS A 250 -11.52 -1.15 -9.64
C HIS A 250 -11.85 -2.64 -9.74
N LEU A 251 -12.13 -3.17 -10.93
CA LEU A 251 -12.40 -4.60 -11.09
C LEU A 251 -11.15 -5.48 -10.89
N ASN A 252 -9.95 -4.90 -10.79
CA ASN A 252 -8.72 -5.63 -10.49
C ASN A 252 -8.70 -6.24 -9.08
N TRP A 253 -9.56 -5.78 -8.16
CA TRP A 253 -9.80 -6.44 -6.87
C TRP A 253 -10.31 -7.89 -6.99
N ARG A 254 -10.82 -8.30 -8.17
CA ARG A 254 -11.21 -9.69 -8.47
C ARG A 254 -10.02 -10.63 -8.49
N ASN A 255 -8.82 -10.14 -8.84
CA ASN A 255 -7.61 -10.94 -8.85
C ASN A 255 -7.08 -11.14 -7.40
N PRO A 256 -6.97 -12.39 -6.91
CA PRO A 256 -6.59 -12.65 -5.53
C PRO A 256 -5.15 -12.24 -5.22
N ASP A 257 -4.22 -12.38 -6.17
CA ASP A 257 -2.80 -12.08 -5.98
C ASP A 257 -2.54 -10.56 -6.00
N PHE A 258 -3.21 -9.84 -6.91
CA PHE A 258 -3.22 -8.37 -6.93
C PHE A 258 -3.71 -7.81 -5.58
N ARG A 259 -4.83 -8.34 -5.07
CA ARG A 259 -5.38 -7.96 -3.77
C ARG A 259 -4.43 -8.32 -2.62
N LYS A 260 -3.84 -9.52 -2.64
CA LYS A 260 -2.93 -10.00 -1.60
C LYS A 260 -1.69 -9.12 -1.45
N VAL A 261 -1.09 -8.65 -2.56
CA VAL A 261 0.03 -7.70 -2.52
C VAL A 261 -0.34 -6.44 -1.73
N ILE A 262 -1.51 -5.86 -2.02
CA ILE A 262 -1.96 -4.63 -1.34
C ILE A 262 -2.19 -4.90 0.16
N LEU A 263 -2.90 -5.97 0.50
CA LEU A 263 -3.23 -6.30 1.90
C LEU A 263 -1.99 -6.63 2.73
N ASN A 264 -1.06 -7.41 2.18
CA ASN A 264 0.22 -7.69 2.82
C ASN A 264 1.04 -6.41 3.02
N ALA A 265 1.01 -5.48 2.06
CA ALA A 265 1.68 -4.18 2.18
C ALA A 265 1.10 -3.32 3.31
N MET A 266 -0.21 -3.34 3.55
CA MET A 266 -0.82 -2.60 4.67
C MET A 266 -0.27 -3.10 6.02
N LEU A 267 -0.24 -4.42 6.21
CA LEU A 267 0.31 -5.03 7.42
C LEU A 267 1.81 -4.74 7.56
N TRP A 268 2.57 -4.87 6.48
CA TRP A 268 3.99 -4.60 6.49
C TRP A 268 4.31 -3.13 6.81
N LEU A 269 3.59 -2.16 6.22
CA LEU A 269 3.72 -0.74 6.53
C LEU A 269 3.52 -0.45 8.02
N ALA A 270 2.48 -1.06 8.60
CA ALA A 270 2.11 -0.91 10.01
C ALA A 270 3.01 -1.69 10.97
N LYS A 271 4.01 -2.41 10.44
CA LYS A 271 4.88 -3.32 11.19
C LYS A 271 4.10 -4.42 11.93
N ALA A 272 2.90 -4.75 11.43
CA ALA A 272 2.16 -5.92 11.83
C ALA A 272 2.77 -7.17 11.18
N LYS A 273 2.47 -8.35 11.75
CA LYS A 273 2.91 -9.62 11.18
C LYS A 273 2.14 -9.88 9.88
N VAL A 274 2.86 -10.01 8.77
CA VAL A 274 2.28 -10.55 7.53
C VAL A 274 2.22 -12.08 7.65
N PRO A 275 1.07 -12.73 7.39
CA PRO A 275 1.00 -14.19 7.39
C PRO A 275 1.95 -14.83 6.36
N GLU A 276 2.46 -16.02 6.63
CA GLU A 276 3.38 -16.74 5.72
C GLU A 276 2.75 -17.02 4.34
N ASN A 277 1.45 -17.29 4.31
CA ASN A 277 0.67 -17.49 3.07
C ASN A 277 0.01 -16.20 2.54
N GLY A 278 0.35 -15.05 3.14
CA GLY A 278 -0.30 -13.78 2.92
C GLY A 278 -1.74 -13.73 3.43
N ILE A 279 -2.39 -12.58 3.28
CA ILE A 279 -3.80 -12.42 3.59
C ILE A 279 -4.64 -13.09 2.50
N ASP A 280 -5.51 -14.00 2.91
CA ASP A 280 -6.59 -14.52 2.08
C ASP A 280 -7.90 -13.83 2.45
N CYS A 281 -8.52 -13.20 1.45
CA CYS A 281 -9.76 -12.45 1.59
C CYS A 281 -10.59 -12.65 0.32
N PRO A 282 -11.35 -13.75 0.18
CA PRO A 282 -12.19 -13.95 -0.99
C PRO A 282 -13.25 -12.84 -1.08
N LEU A 283 -13.39 -12.24 -2.27
CA LEU A 283 -14.37 -11.20 -2.55
C LEU A 283 -15.32 -11.63 -3.67
N SER A 284 -16.63 -11.45 -3.46
CA SER A 284 -17.63 -11.57 -4.52
C SER A 284 -17.68 -10.29 -5.35
N ASP A 285 -18.19 -10.38 -6.58
CA ASP A 285 -18.40 -9.19 -7.43
C ASP A 285 -19.34 -8.18 -6.75
N GLU A 286 -20.35 -8.63 -5.99
CA GLU A 286 -21.24 -7.75 -5.21
C GLU A 286 -20.48 -6.95 -4.15
N GLN A 287 -19.57 -7.60 -3.43
CA GLN A 287 -18.72 -6.94 -2.43
C GLN A 287 -17.79 -5.92 -3.10
N ILE A 288 -17.21 -6.25 -4.25
CA ILE A 288 -16.33 -5.34 -5.02
C ILE A 288 -17.10 -4.11 -5.49
N LEU A 289 -18.37 -4.27 -5.88
CA LEU A 289 -19.23 -3.17 -6.32
C LEU A 289 -19.91 -2.41 -5.17
N THR A 290 -19.64 -2.77 -3.92
CA THR A 290 -20.16 -2.04 -2.76
C THR A 290 -19.34 -0.77 -2.53
N ASN A 291 -19.98 0.30 -2.04
CA ASN A 291 -19.34 1.58 -1.67
C ASN A 291 -18.68 2.35 -2.82
N LEU A 292 -19.00 2.03 -4.07
CA LEU A 292 -18.58 2.83 -5.22
C LEU A 292 -18.97 4.30 -5.05
N ASP A 293 -18.11 5.17 -5.56
CA ASP A 293 -18.36 6.59 -5.60
C ASP A 293 -19.57 6.91 -6.49
N GLN A 294 -20.35 7.92 -6.10
CA GLN A 294 -21.43 8.42 -6.96
C GLN A 294 -20.85 9.20 -8.13
N LYS A 295 -20.68 8.53 -9.27
CA LYS A 295 -20.10 9.09 -10.50
C LYS A 295 -21.12 9.08 -11.63
N ARG A 296 -21.02 10.06 -12.53
CA ARG A 296 -21.79 10.07 -13.78
C ARG A 296 -21.21 9.01 -14.71
N GLY A 297 -22.07 8.19 -15.32
CA GLY A 297 -21.63 7.18 -16.27
C GLY A 297 -22.56 5.99 -16.37
N ARG A 298 -22.04 4.91 -16.97
CA ARG A 298 -22.74 3.63 -17.12
C ARG A 298 -23.01 2.98 -15.77
N ASN A 299 -24.03 2.14 -15.72
CA ASN A 299 -24.33 1.35 -14.53
C ASN A 299 -23.15 0.37 -14.24
N PRO A 300 -22.63 0.29 -13.00
CA PRO A 300 -21.55 -0.62 -12.65
C PRO A 300 -21.80 -2.09 -13.01
N LEU A 301 -23.05 -2.57 -12.92
CA LEU A 301 -23.42 -3.95 -13.29
C LEU A 301 -23.30 -4.20 -14.80
N GLU A 302 -23.59 -3.18 -15.62
CA GLU A 302 -23.38 -3.28 -17.07
C GLU A 302 -21.89 -3.35 -17.40
N ILE A 303 -21.08 -2.52 -16.74
CA ILE A 303 -19.62 -2.53 -16.94
C ILE A 303 -19.03 -3.87 -16.48
N LEU A 304 -19.49 -4.41 -15.34
CA LEU A 304 -19.07 -5.72 -14.86
C LEU A 304 -19.41 -6.84 -15.87
N ARG A 305 -20.61 -6.82 -16.44
CA ARG A 305 -21.04 -7.79 -17.46
C ARG A 305 -20.09 -7.79 -18.66
N ASP A 306 -19.72 -6.60 -19.15
CA ASP A 306 -18.82 -6.46 -20.29
C ASP A 306 -17.38 -6.86 -19.92
N ALA A 307 -16.91 -6.52 -18.71
CA ALA A 307 -15.59 -6.89 -18.23
C ALA A 307 -15.40 -8.42 -18.11
N ARG A 308 -16.47 -9.17 -17.78
CA ARG A 308 -16.45 -10.64 -17.79
C ARG A 308 -16.19 -11.21 -19.19
N GLN A 309 -16.55 -10.50 -20.25
CA GLN A 309 -16.33 -10.94 -21.63
C GLN A 309 -14.89 -10.69 -22.10
N ASN A 310 -14.20 -9.69 -21.52
CA ASN A 310 -12.89 -9.21 -21.99
C ASN A 310 -11.68 -9.72 -21.19
N GLN A 311 -11.86 -10.63 -20.21
CA GLN A 311 -10.79 -11.23 -19.38
C GLN A 311 -9.67 -10.23 -18.99
N SER A 312 -10.00 -9.21 -18.19
CA SER A 312 -9.04 -8.16 -17.81
C SER A 312 -7.91 -8.62 -16.86
N PHE A 313 -7.90 -9.90 -16.48
CA PHE A 313 -6.89 -10.51 -15.62
C PHE A 313 -6.70 -12.00 -15.96
N ILE A 314 -5.46 -12.47 -15.86
CA ILE A 314 -5.05 -13.86 -16.07
C ILE A 314 -4.31 -14.32 -14.81
N SER A 315 -4.85 -15.29 -14.07
CA SER A 315 -4.16 -15.96 -12.95
C SER A 315 -4.56 -17.44 -12.90
N PRO A 316 -3.61 -18.38 -12.69
CA PRO A 316 -2.16 -18.15 -12.74
C PRO A 316 -1.70 -17.91 -14.18
N VAL A 317 -0.64 -17.11 -14.36
CA VAL A 317 0.01 -16.99 -15.68
C VAL A 317 0.73 -18.31 -16.00
N LYS A 318 0.33 -18.99 -17.08
CA LYS A 318 0.97 -20.24 -17.51
C LYS A 318 2.39 -19.98 -18.02
N GLY A 319 3.37 -20.75 -17.56
CA GLY A 319 4.73 -20.76 -18.12
C GLY A 319 5.82 -20.11 -17.25
N ALA A 320 5.50 -19.66 -16.04
CA ALA A 320 6.51 -19.38 -15.03
C ALA A 320 7.17 -20.71 -14.62
N LYS A 321 8.44 -20.90 -15.00
CA LYS A 321 9.30 -21.99 -14.52
C LYS A 321 9.99 -21.57 -13.23
#